data_AF-A0A094JIE3-F1
#
_entry.id   AF-A0A094JIE3-F1
#
_cell.length_a   1.000
_cell.length_b   1.000
_cell.length_c   1.000
_cell.angle_alpha   90.00
_cell.angle_beta   90.00
_cell.angle_gamma   90.00
#
_symmetry.space_group_name_H-M   'P 1'
#
loop_
_entity.id
_entity.type
_entity.pdbx_description
1 polymer ?
#
loop_
_entity_poly.entity_id
_entity_poly.type
_entity_poly.pdbx_seq_one_letter_code
_entity_poly.pdbx_strand_id
1 'polypeptide(L)'
;MYNSAKKQLWYGELRTARGNVVVIHDNQLPEAAPGRVFLYNTQRKAIVEYVEDIVKPNLYELSDEQLKAAESEFGGDWKAARSAFMAKQQSRINLANIKDSAPASSRKAKPVVQMEDDDDSDSDVGGGDDYDSDGDDDDWDNDSDDYEG
;
A
#
# COMPACT_ATOMS: atom_id res chain seq x y z
N MET A 1 -7.31 -8.85 -26.19
CA MET A 1 -6.68 -10.02 -25.52
C MET A 1 -5.38 -9.51 -24.91
N TYR A 2 -5.21 -9.63 -23.60
CA TYR A 2 -4.08 -9.09 -22.84
C TYR A 2 -2.72 -9.43 -23.49
N ASN A 3 -2.09 -8.42 -24.11
CA ASN A 3 -0.80 -8.54 -24.79
C ASN A 3 0.21 -7.58 -24.14
N SER A 4 0.60 -7.87 -22.90
CA SER A 4 1.61 -7.11 -22.15
C SER A 4 3.04 -7.29 -22.66
N ALA A 5 3.28 -8.26 -23.55
CA ALA A 5 4.60 -8.53 -24.12
C ALA A 5 5.08 -7.49 -25.15
N LYS A 6 4.19 -6.63 -25.67
CA LYS A 6 4.54 -5.62 -26.71
C LYS A 6 4.54 -4.18 -26.22
N LYS A 7 3.95 -3.88 -25.05
CA LYS A 7 3.87 -2.51 -24.51
C LYS A 7 4.65 -2.44 -23.20
N GLN A 8 5.59 -1.49 -23.13
CA GLN A 8 6.38 -1.21 -21.92
C GLN A 8 5.47 -0.85 -20.74
N LEU A 9 4.39 -0.11 -21.02
CA LEU A 9 3.37 0.27 -20.07
C LEU A 9 1.99 -0.07 -20.65
N TRP A 10 1.18 -0.79 -19.89
CA TRP A 10 -0.17 -1.17 -20.29
C TRP A 10 -1.17 -0.71 -19.24
N TYR A 11 -2.25 -0.10 -19.69
CA TYR A 11 -3.35 0.37 -18.86
C TYR A 11 -4.58 -0.49 -19.13
N GLY A 12 -5.25 -0.89 -18.07
CA GLY A 12 -6.46 -1.70 -18.16
C GLY A 12 -7.40 -1.50 -17.00
N GLU A 13 -8.52 -2.19 -17.07
CA GLU A 13 -9.51 -2.26 -16.00
C GLU A 13 -9.56 -3.70 -15.49
N LEU A 14 -9.31 -3.86 -14.19
CA LEU A 14 -9.54 -5.10 -13.47
C LEU A 14 -10.98 -5.10 -12.95
N ARG A 15 -11.81 -5.99 -13.50
CA ARG A 15 -13.20 -6.17 -13.07
C ARG A 15 -13.28 -7.28 -12.04
N THR A 16 -13.68 -6.93 -10.82
CA THR A 16 -13.87 -7.90 -9.75
C THR A 16 -15.30 -7.85 -9.24
N ALA A 17 -15.73 -8.86 -8.49
CA ALA A 17 -17.03 -8.82 -7.82
C ALA A 17 -17.20 -7.63 -6.85
N ARG A 18 -16.07 -7.02 -6.42
CA ARG A 18 -16.05 -5.84 -5.55
C ARG A 18 -16.12 -4.51 -6.32
N GLY A 19 -16.03 -4.55 -7.65
CA GLY A 19 -16.03 -3.38 -8.51
C GLY A 19 -14.90 -3.40 -9.53
N ASN A 20 -14.88 -2.35 -10.33
CA ASN A 20 -13.94 -2.14 -11.42
C ASN A 20 -12.83 -1.19 -10.97
N VAL A 21 -11.59 -1.55 -11.24
CA VAL A 21 -10.42 -0.78 -10.82
C VAL A 21 -9.48 -0.62 -11.99
N VAL A 22 -9.05 0.61 -12.26
CA VAL A 22 -7.99 0.86 -13.24
C VAL A 22 -6.68 0.31 -12.69
N VAL A 23 -5.98 -0.45 -13.51
CA VAL A 23 -4.70 -1.05 -13.19
C VAL A 23 -3.67 -0.76 -14.27
N ILE A 24 -2.42 -0.61 -13.85
CA ILE A 24 -1.31 -0.34 -14.76
C ILE A 24 -0.28 -1.45 -14.60
N HIS A 25 0.03 -2.10 -15.72
CA HIS A 25 1.09 -3.09 -15.82
C HIS A 25 2.33 -2.45 -16.45
N ASP A 26 3.47 -2.55 -15.77
CA ASP A 26 4.76 -2.06 -16.25
C ASP A 26 5.75 -3.23 -16.40
N ASN A 27 6.27 -3.42 -17.61
CA ASN A 27 7.23 -4.49 -17.93
C ASN A 27 8.64 -4.17 -17.38
N GLN A 28 8.89 -2.94 -16.91
CA GLN A 28 10.14 -2.58 -16.23
C GLN A 28 10.15 -2.96 -14.74
N LEU A 29 9.03 -3.45 -14.20
CA LEU A 29 9.02 -4.02 -12.85
C LEU A 29 9.74 -5.38 -12.86
N PRO A 30 10.42 -5.75 -11.76
CA PRO A 30 11.01 -7.08 -11.65
C PRO A 30 9.94 -8.15 -11.84
N GLU A 31 10.37 -9.31 -12.33
CA GLU A 31 9.47 -10.47 -12.44
C GLU A 31 8.96 -10.86 -11.05
N ALA A 32 7.64 -11.01 -10.94
CA ALA A 32 7.02 -11.47 -9.70
C ALA A 32 7.26 -12.97 -9.51
N ALA A 33 6.83 -13.52 -8.37
CA ALA A 33 6.89 -14.97 -8.17
C ALA A 33 6.14 -15.72 -9.29
N PRO A 34 6.49 -16.98 -9.58
CA PRO A 34 5.85 -17.76 -10.66
C PRO A 34 4.32 -17.75 -10.53
N GLY A 35 3.63 -17.41 -11.63
CA GLY A 35 2.17 -17.29 -11.66
C GLY A 35 1.61 -16.02 -11.01
N ARG A 36 2.45 -15.03 -10.72
CA ARG A 36 2.05 -13.73 -10.19
C ARG A 36 2.47 -12.60 -11.13
N VAL A 37 1.80 -11.46 -10.98
CA VAL A 37 2.06 -10.24 -11.76
C VAL A 37 1.97 -9.02 -10.87
N PHE A 38 2.87 -8.06 -11.05
CA PHE A 38 2.77 -6.77 -10.39
C PHE A 38 1.86 -5.85 -11.20
N LEU A 39 0.83 -5.34 -10.54
CA LEU A 39 -0.09 -4.36 -11.10
C LEU A 39 -0.18 -3.18 -10.14
N TYR A 40 -0.01 -1.97 -10.67
CA TYR A 40 -0.36 -0.77 -9.94
C TYR A 40 -1.88 -0.67 -9.85
N ASN A 41 -2.40 -0.61 -8.63
CA ASN A 41 -3.83 -0.47 -8.36
C ASN A 41 -4.12 0.99 -7.99
N THR A 42 -4.96 1.65 -8.78
CA THR A 42 -5.28 3.09 -8.59
C THR A 42 -6.04 3.36 -7.30
N GLN A 43 -6.89 2.43 -6.83
CA GLN A 43 -7.58 2.57 -5.54
C GLN A 43 -6.63 2.47 -4.35
N ARG A 44 -5.64 1.56 -4.43
CA ARG A 44 -4.62 1.38 -3.38
C ARG A 44 -3.45 2.34 -3.52
N LYS A 45 -3.38 3.07 -4.63
CA LYS A 45 -2.28 3.94 -5.04
C LYS A 45 -0.91 3.27 -4.90
N ALA A 46 -0.83 1.97 -5.16
CA ALA A 46 0.37 1.16 -4.90
C ALA A 46 0.51 0.01 -5.90
N ILE A 47 1.75 -0.42 -6.11
CA ILE A 47 2.06 -1.65 -6.86
C ILE A 47 1.78 -2.84 -5.96
N VAL A 48 0.87 -3.70 -6.39
CA VAL A 48 0.41 -4.89 -5.66
C VAL A 48 0.67 -6.12 -6.51
N GLU A 49 1.07 -7.20 -5.84
CA GLU A 49 1.22 -8.50 -6.46
C GLU A 49 -0.13 -9.21 -6.56
N TYR A 50 -0.50 -9.64 -7.75
CA TYR A 50 -1.71 -10.40 -8.02
C TYR A 50 -1.38 -11.79 -8.57
N VAL A 51 -2.29 -12.73 -8.38
CA VAL A 51 -2.22 -14.06 -9.01
C VAL A 51 -2.67 -13.92 -10.47
N GLU A 52 -1.77 -14.19 -11.40
CA GLU A 52 -1.97 -13.98 -12.83
C GLU A 52 -3.20 -14.74 -13.35
N ASP A 53 -3.37 -15.99 -12.92
CA ASP A 53 -4.48 -16.87 -13.32
C ASP A 53 -5.87 -16.30 -12.98
N ILE A 54 -5.97 -15.58 -11.87
CA ILE A 54 -7.22 -14.97 -11.40
C ILE A 54 -7.49 -13.64 -12.10
N VAL A 55 -6.45 -12.85 -12.34
CA VAL A 55 -6.61 -11.50 -12.91
C VAL A 55 -6.68 -11.49 -14.43
N LYS A 56 -5.94 -12.36 -15.13
CA LYS A 56 -5.95 -12.43 -16.61
C LYS A 56 -7.34 -12.49 -17.25
N PRO A 57 -8.27 -13.37 -16.82
CA PRO A 57 -9.62 -13.41 -17.40
C PRO A 57 -10.47 -12.17 -17.08
N ASN A 58 -10.07 -11.40 -16.07
CA ASN A 58 -10.78 -10.23 -15.55
C ASN A 58 -10.10 -8.90 -15.93
N LEU A 59 -9.03 -8.95 -16.71
CA LEU A 59 -8.29 -7.79 -17.20
C LEU A 59 -8.81 -7.37 -18.57
N TYR A 60 -9.37 -6.18 -18.62
CA TYR A 60 -9.92 -5.59 -19.82
C TYR A 60 -9.06 -4.41 -20.26
N GLU A 61 -8.93 -4.25 -21.57
CA GLU A 61 -8.25 -3.10 -22.16
C GLU A 61 -9.16 -1.87 -22.04
N LEU A 62 -8.60 -0.73 -21.63
CA LEU A 62 -9.32 0.54 -21.61
C LEU A 62 -9.52 1.05 -23.05
N SER A 63 -10.60 1.81 -23.27
CA SER A 63 -10.75 2.58 -24.52
C SER A 63 -9.71 3.70 -24.60
N ASP A 64 -9.49 4.26 -25.79
CA ASP A 64 -8.48 5.32 -26.00
C ASP A 64 -8.74 6.57 -25.14
N GLU A 65 -10.03 6.94 -24.99
CA GLU A 65 -10.48 8.03 -24.13
C GLU A 65 -10.16 7.76 -22.65
N GLN A 66 -10.46 6.55 -22.18
CA GLN A 66 -10.17 6.13 -20.81
C GLN A 66 -8.68 5.99 -20.55
N LEU A 67 -7.91 5.56 -21.55
CA LEU A 67 -6.45 5.45 -21.45
C LEU A 67 -5.83 6.82 -21.26
N LYS A 68 -6.25 7.82 -22.06
CA LYS A 68 -5.75 9.19 -21.93
C LYS A 68 -6.12 9.82 -20.59
N ALA A 69 -7.34 9.57 -20.11
CA ALA A 69 -7.76 10.00 -18.78
C ALA A 69 -6.91 9.33 -17.68
N ALA A 70 -6.74 8.01 -17.75
CA ALA A 70 -5.97 7.25 -16.78
C ALA A 70 -4.47 7.62 -16.77
N GLU A 71 -3.89 7.90 -17.94
CA GLU A 71 -2.50 8.36 -18.05
C GLU A 71 -2.34 9.73 -17.41
N SER A 72 -3.27 10.67 -17.66
CA SER A 72 -3.24 12.01 -17.08
C SER A 72 -3.49 12.02 -15.58
N GLU A 73 -4.40 11.17 -15.09
CA GLU A 73 -4.83 11.15 -13.69
C GLU A 73 -3.87 10.31 -12.82
N PHE A 74 -3.50 9.11 -13.29
CA PHE A 74 -2.74 8.14 -12.50
C PHE A 74 -1.27 8.01 -12.89
N GLY A 75 -0.84 8.61 -14.00
CA GLY A 75 0.56 8.52 -14.45
C GLY A 75 1.55 9.09 -13.43
N GLY A 76 1.19 10.19 -12.76
CA GLY A 76 1.99 10.78 -11.68
C GLY A 76 2.09 9.85 -10.47
N ASP A 77 0.95 9.38 -9.97
CA ASP A 77 0.88 8.48 -8.80
C ASP A 77 1.57 7.13 -9.08
N TRP A 78 1.45 6.60 -10.29
CA TRP A 78 2.17 5.40 -10.72
C TRP A 78 3.68 5.59 -10.64
N LYS A 79 4.20 6.72 -11.13
CA LYS A 79 5.65 7.00 -11.12
C LYS A 79 6.18 7.14 -9.69
N ALA A 80 5.40 7.75 -8.80
CA ALA A 80 5.71 7.83 -7.38
C ALA A 80 5.72 6.43 -6.73
N ALA A 81 4.67 5.63 -6.97
CA ALA A 81 4.57 4.28 -6.44
C ALA A 81 5.66 3.34 -6.99
N ARG A 82 6.02 3.47 -8.26
CA ARG A 82 7.14 2.75 -8.87
C ARG A 82 8.46 3.09 -8.19
N SER A 83 8.73 4.38 -7.98
CA SER A 83 9.94 4.83 -7.28
C SER A 83 10.00 4.28 -5.86
N ALA A 84 8.89 4.33 -5.13
CA ALA A 84 8.78 3.78 -3.78
C ALA A 84 8.95 2.24 -3.75
N PHE A 85 8.37 1.53 -4.73
CA PHE A 85 8.49 0.09 -4.86
C PHE A 85 9.93 -0.34 -5.16
N MET A 86 10.59 0.35 -6.11
CA MET A 86 11.99 0.09 -6.46
C MET A 86 12.93 0.40 -5.30
N ALA A 87 12.72 1.53 -4.60
CA ALA A 87 13.50 1.87 -3.41
C ALA A 87 13.40 0.77 -2.34
N LYS A 88 12.18 0.32 -2.03
CA LYS A 88 11.93 -0.76 -1.07
C LYS A 88 12.55 -2.09 -1.51
N GLN A 89 12.50 -2.41 -2.80
CA GLN A 89 13.10 -3.61 -3.36
C GLN A 89 14.63 -3.56 -3.25
N GLN A 90 15.25 -2.42 -3.56
CA GLN A 90 16.69 -2.23 -3.35
C GLN A 90 17.06 -2.34 -1.87
N SER A 91 16.26 -1.81 -0.96
CA SER A 91 16.49 -1.98 0.48
C SER A 91 16.42 -3.45 0.91
N ARG A 92 15.49 -4.24 0.36
CA ARG A 92 15.39 -5.69 0.62
C ARG A 92 16.58 -6.45 0.07
N ILE A 93 17.05 -6.13 -1.14
CA ILE A 93 18.24 -6.75 -1.74
C ILE A 93 19.50 -6.39 -0.96
N ASN A 94 19.68 -5.12 -0.57
CA ASN A 94 20.80 -4.69 0.27
C ASN A 94 20.79 -5.38 1.64
N LEU A 95 19.61 -5.57 2.25
CA LEU A 95 19.47 -6.31 3.50
C LEU A 95 19.68 -7.83 3.33
N ALA A 96 19.45 -8.39 2.15
CA ALA A 96 19.78 -9.79 1.84
C ALA A 96 21.28 -9.97 1.54
N ASN A 97 21.97 -8.91 1.09
CA ASN A 97 23.38 -8.92 0.73
C ASN A 97 24.35 -8.60 1.87
N ILE A 98 23.87 -8.17 3.05
CA ILE A 98 24.66 -8.23 4.27
C ILE A 98 24.86 -9.71 4.61
N LYS A 99 25.99 -10.26 4.15
CA LYS A 99 26.50 -11.56 4.57
C LYS A 99 26.42 -11.62 6.08
N ASP A 100 25.73 -12.67 6.54
CA ASP A 100 25.77 -13.26 7.87
C ASP A 100 27.15 -13.06 8.54
N SER A 101 27.26 -12.01 9.34
CA SER A 101 28.14 -11.95 10.49
C SER A 101 27.22 -11.93 11.71
N ALA A 102 26.59 -13.09 11.95
CA ALA A 102 26.31 -13.79 13.21
C ALA A 102 26.13 -12.96 14.53
N PRO A 103 25.32 -13.44 15.52
CA PRO A 103 25.14 -14.87 15.81
C PRO A 103 23.70 -15.33 16.06
N ALA A 104 23.56 -16.65 16.11
CA ALA A 104 22.36 -17.42 16.42
C ALA A 104 21.48 -16.79 17.50
N SER A 105 20.32 -16.25 17.09
CA SER A 105 19.22 -16.04 18.03
C SER A 105 18.63 -17.41 18.33
N SER A 106 19.02 -17.96 19.48
CA SER A 106 18.50 -19.18 20.05
C SER A 106 16.97 -19.14 20.04
N ARG A 107 16.35 -19.96 19.18
CA ARG A 107 14.98 -20.40 19.39
C ARG A 107 14.94 -21.13 20.74
N LYS A 108 14.55 -20.42 21.79
CA LYS A 108 14.01 -21.08 22.97
C LYS A 108 12.60 -21.55 22.60
N ALA A 109 12.53 -22.78 22.10
CA ALA A 109 11.34 -23.61 22.28
C ALA A 109 11.13 -23.78 23.80
N LYS A 110 9.93 -23.56 24.33
CA LYS A 110 8.86 -24.55 24.64
C LYS A 110 7.90 -23.86 25.64
N PRO A 111 6.69 -24.38 25.97
CA PRO A 111 5.82 -25.38 25.34
C PRO A 111 4.34 -24.92 25.23
N VAL A 112 3.51 -25.76 24.60
CA VAL A 112 2.03 -25.76 24.69
C VAL A 112 1.57 -25.80 26.17
N VAL A 113 0.58 -24.99 26.54
CA VAL A 113 -0.35 -25.29 27.65
C VAL A 113 -1.76 -24.89 27.20
N GLN A 114 -2.66 -25.85 27.37
CA GLN A 114 -4.09 -25.88 27.06
C GLN A 114 -4.86 -25.59 28.36
N MET A 115 -6.13 -25.19 28.25
CA MET A 115 -7.20 -25.19 29.28
C MET A 115 -7.40 -23.89 30.08
N GLU A 116 -8.52 -23.21 29.77
CA GLU A 116 -9.68 -22.97 30.64
C GLU A 116 -9.44 -23.09 32.16
N ASP A 117 -9.63 -22.00 32.92
CA ASP A 117 -10.66 -21.83 33.96
C ASP A 117 -10.51 -20.49 34.69
N ASP A 118 -11.66 -19.99 35.16
CA ASP A 118 -11.92 -18.93 36.14
C ASP A 118 -10.82 -18.68 37.18
N ASP A 119 -10.49 -17.40 37.44
CA ASP A 119 -10.43 -16.90 38.83
C ASP A 119 -10.55 -15.37 38.86
N ASP A 120 -11.56 -14.94 39.62
CA ASP A 120 -11.87 -13.60 40.08
C ASP A 120 -10.71 -13.06 40.95
N SER A 121 -10.18 -11.88 40.61
CA SER A 121 -9.46 -11.08 41.60
C SER A 121 -9.63 -9.60 41.31
N ASP A 122 -10.68 -9.06 41.89
CA ASP A 122 -10.77 -7.69 42.40
C ASP A 122 -9.47 -7.27 43.10
N SER A 123 -8.94 -6.11 42.72
CA SER A 123 -8.01 -5.32 43.53
C SER A 123 -7.95 -3.89 42.97
N ASP A 124 -8.88 -3.10 43.49
CA ASP A 124 -8.85 -1.64 43.61
C ASP A 124 -7.52 -1.14 44.20
N VAL A 125 -6.80 -0.27 43.47
CA VAL A 125 -5.96 0.79 44.03
C VAL A 125 -5.98 1.97 43.06
N GLY A 126 -6.70 3.03 43.46
CA GLY A 126 -6.75 4.30 42.75
C GLY A 126 -5.56 5.23 43.02
N GLY A 127 -5.57 6.36 42.30
CA GLY A 127 -4.88 7.59 42.67
C GLY A 127 -3.98 8.17 41.58
N GLY A 128 -4.40 9.31 41.00
CA GLY A 128 -3.49 10.17 40.21
C GLY A 128 -4.16 10.90 39.05
N ASP A 129 -5.16 11.71 39.36
CA ASP A 129 -5.68 12.79 38.52
C ASP A 129 -4.66 13.94 38.50
N ASP A 130 -4.16 14.29 37.32
CA ASP A 130 -3.51 15.58 37.06
C ASP A 130 -3.92 16.04 35.65
N TYR A 131 -4.99 16.81 35.66
CA TYR A 131 -5.43 17.75 34.64
C TYR A 131 -4.32 18.78 34.37
N ASP A 132 -4.01 19.03 33.10
CA ASP A 132 -3.51 20.34 32.67
C ASP A 132 -4.16 20.63 31.31
N SER A 133 -5.32 21.27 31.42
CA SER A 133 -6.12 21.79 30.32
C SER A 133 -5.97 23.31 30.37
N ASP A 134 -4.86 23.82 29.85
CA ASP A 134 -4.77 25.24 29.50
C ASP A 134 -5.32 25.41 28.08
N GLY A 135 -6.58 25.83 28.04
CA GLY A 135 -7.19 26.47 26.89
C GLY A 135 -7.02 27.99 26.99
N ASP A 136 -6.69 28.60 25.87
CA ASP A 136 -6.91 30.02 25.53
C ASP A 136 -6.81 30.05 23.99
N ASP A 137 -7.90 29.95 23.24
CA ASP A 137 -8.87 31.02 22.91
C ASP A 137 -8.20 32.21 22.20
N ASP A 138 -8.17 32.14 20.87
CA ASP A 138 -8.14 33.32 19.99
C ASP A 138 -8.87 32.92 18.70
N ASP A 139 -10.21 32.87 18.82
CA ASP A 139 -11.13 33.14 17.71
C ASP A 139 -11.08 34.66 17.40
N TRP A 140 -11.92 35.18 16.50
CA TRP A 140 -12.07 36.57 16.03
C TRP A 140 -11.46 36.88 14.65
N ASP A 141 -12.30 36.60 13.65
CA ASP A 141 -12.90 37.59 12.71
C ASP A 141 -11.96 38.58 12.00
N ASN A 142 -11.85 38.51 10.67
CA ASN A 142 -12.67 39.30 9.73
C ASN A 142 -12.23 40.77 9.59
N ASP A 143 -11.60 41.10 8.46
CA ASP A 143 -11.92 42.24 7.56
C ASP A 143 -10.89 42.17 6.41
N SER A 144 -11.27 41.88 5.16
CA SER A 144 -11.91 42.79 4.20
C SER A 144 -10.91 43.21 3.13
N ASP A 145 -11.47 43.35 1.94
CA ASP A 145 -10.92 43.66 0.63
C ASP A 145 -9.69 44.58 0.62
N ASP A 146 -8.66 44.21 -0.16
CA ASP A 146 -7.73 45.19 -0.73
C ASP A 146 -7.72 45.07 -2.26
N TYR A 147 -8.06 46.20 -2.85
CA TYR A 147 -8.39 46.49 -4.23
C TYR A 147 -7.30 47.43 -4.74
N GLU A 148 -6.43 47.00 -5.65
CA GLU A 148 -5.70 47.89 -6.58
C GLU A 148 -5.46 47.08 -7.85
N GLY A 149 -5.78 47.53 -9.07
CA GLY A 149 -5.81 48.89 -9.59
C GLY A 149 -4.93 48.92 -10.83
#